data_AF-A0A7X3MKI6-F1
#
_entry.id   AF-A0A7X3MKI6-F1
#
_cell.length_a   1.000
_cell.length_b   1.000
_cell.length_c   1.000
_cell.angle_alpha   90.00
_cell.angle_beta   90.00
_cell.angle_gamma   90.00
#
_symmetry.space_group_name_H-M   'P 1'
#
loop_
_entity.id
_entity.type
_entity.pdbx_description
1 polymer ?
#
loop_
_entity_poly.entity_id
_entity_poly.type
_entity_poly.pdbx_seq_one_letter_code
_entity_poly.pdbx_strand_id
1 'polypeptide(L)'
;MDRAHYEEMVSNLDRLTSTHAIQNKIIYLFGHCNASEELASLILKKGYMVRAVLDNNAEKQGSTCYGIPIAPPKMILYEPQEHTVVCIAARAFEAMKEQLRKIGYQGEVYKLVDYNSYAEYSLSEDTIMRRQERVKEGILLKQHLEGKYPDCFKVLCPFAALGDIFLAMSYLPYFLEKRNVCRCVIGVVGNVCAQVAELFQPDISGLHKESLSNQKQVYIEAFSQKNMDELVQACIYTKDRNSFIAHQDRPYVVNLHKALYMKCISLEQIYCCGVFGLPANIEPVRPRAERLKPYSGLQDISKGKAVILSPYAKSVPTLPKSLWGQIVRHYKDKGYQCFTNVVGTEQALEGTLRISPAICQLQSAAEYAGTFIGIRSGLCDVLKYSECKKIALYPDYHYSDTRWKAIDMYPLEGWENIVVRDVLQWEKGL
;
A
#
# COMPACT_ATOMS: atom_id res chain seq x y z
N MET A 1 -13.08 7.94 -17.85
CA MET A 1 -12.82 9.25 -17.19
C MET A 1 -14.15 9.95 -16.93
N ASP A 2 -14.32 10.79 -15.90
CA ASP A 2 -15.56 11.59 -15.78
C ASP A 2 -15.57 12.77 -16.76
N ARG A 3 -16.75 13.39 -16.95
CA ARG A 3 -16.96 14.43 -17.95
C ARG A 3 -16.10 15.67 -17.72
N ALA A 4 -15.92 16.11 -16.47
CA ALA A 4 -15.16 17.32 -16.17
C ALA A 4 -13.66 17.12 -16.47
N HIS A 5 -13.09 16.00 -16.04
CA HIS A 5 -11.69 15.66 -16.34
C HIS A 5 -11.48 15.37 -17.84
N TYR A 6 -12.49 14.82 -18.53
CA TYR A 6 -12.42 14.62 -19.97
C TYR A 6 -12.43 15.95 -20.72
N GLU A 7 -13.30 16.89 -20.35
CA GLU A 7 -13.34 18.23 -20.92
C GLU A 7 -12.04 19.02 -20.65
N GLU A 8 -11.46 18.90 -19.44
CA GLU A 8 -10.15 19.46 -19.11
C GLU A 8 -9.04 18.86 -20.00
N MET A 9 -9.00 17.54 -20.13
CA MET A 9 -8.03 16.83 -20.97
C MET A 9 -8.13 17.26 -22.44
N VAL A 10 -9.36 17.39 -22.97
CA VAL A 10 -9.61 17.87 -24.33
C VAL A 10 -9.10 19.31 -24.49
N SER A 11 -9.45 20.20 -23.57
CA SER A 11 -9.02 21.60 -23.59
C SER A 11 -7.49 21.74 -23.54
N ASN A 12 -6.82 20.96 -22.69
CA ASN A 12 -5.37 20.96 -22.60
C ASN A 12 -4.71 20.41 -23.86
N LEU A 13 -5.25 19.35 -24.46
CA LEU A 13 -4.73 18.81 -25.72
C LEU A 13 -4.94 19.80 -26.87
N ASP A 14 -6.11 20.44 -26.96
CA ASP A 14 -6.41 21.47 -27.96
C ASP A 14 -5.44 22.64 -27.86
N ARG A 15 -5.10 23.05 -26.63
CA ARG A 15 -4.07 24.05 -26.38
C ARG A 15 -2.73 23.62 -26.96
N LEU A 16 -2.28 22.40 -26.70
CA LEU A 16 -1.01 21.87 -27.25
C LEU A 16 -1.01 21.79 -28.78
N THR A 17 -2.14 21.44 -29.39
CA THR A 17 -2.30 21.46 -30.85
C THR A 17 -2.22 22.89 -31.38
N SER A 18 -2.94 23.83 -30.78
CA SER A 18 -2.97 25.24 -31.21
C SER A 18 -1.60 25.94 -31.10
N THR A 19 -0.83 25.61 -30.06
CA THR A 19 0.53 26.14 -29.88
C THR A 19 1.59 25.34 -30.64
N HIS A 20 1.19 24.38 -31.49
CA HIS A 20 2.09 23.51 -32.25
C HIS A 20 3.10 22.72 -31.38
N ALA A 21 2.81 22.57 -30.09
CA ALA A 21 3.72 21.98 -29.09
C ALA A 21 3.95 20.47 -29.32
N ILE A 22 2.99 19.82 -29.96
CA ILE A 22 3.03 18.39 -30.30
C ILE A 22 3.11 18.15 -31.82
N GLN A 23 3.15 19.21 -32.63
CA GLN A 23 3.20 19.10 -34.09
C GLN A 23 4.57 18.58 -34.52
N ASN A 24 4.58 17.57 -35.40
CA ASN A 24 5.80 16.89 -35.87
C ASN A 24 6.66 16.29 -34.75
N LYS A 25 6.08 16.01 -33.59
CA LYS A 25 6.74 15.31 -32.48
C LYS A 25 6.27 13.86 -32.40
N ILE A 26 7.17 13.00 -31.94
CA ILE A 26 6.87 11.63 -31.54
C ILE A 26 6.25 11.68 -30.15
N ILE A 27 4.98 11.31 -30.04
CA ILE A 27 4.22 11.41 -28.80
C ILE A 27 4.35 10.10 -28.01
N TYR A 28 4.72 10.23 -26.73
CA TYR A 28 4.67 9.17 -25.74
C TYR A 28 3.64 9.49 -24.67
N LEU A 29 3.00 8.46 -24.12
CA LEU A 29 2.20 8.58 -22.91
C LEU A 29 2.94 7.97 -21.73
N PHE A 30 2.70 8.43 -20.50
CA PHE A 30 3.27 7.81 -19.30
C PHE A 30 2.18 7.38 -18.31
N GLY A 31 2.14 6.07 -18.05
CA GLY A 31 1.33 5.39 -17.05
C GLY A 31 0.11 4.73 -17.70
N HIS A 32 0.14 3.42 -17.91
CA HIS A 32 -0.96 2.69 -18.52
C HIS A 32 -2.14 2.54 -17.55
N CYS A 33 -3.16 3.36 -17.79
CA CYS A 33 -4.43 3.38 -17.09
C CYS A 33 -5.56 3.91 -17.98
N ASN A 34 -6.81 3.86 -17.48
CA ASN A 34 -7.98 4.37 -18.20
C ASN A 34 -7.82 5.82 -18.73
N ALA A 35 -7.16 6.70 -17.96
CA ALA A 35 -6.94 8.06 -18.42
C ALA A 35 -5.93 8.18 -19.57
N SER A 36 -4.86 7.38 -19.56
CA SER A 36 -3.95 7.32 -20.70
C SER A 36 -4.58 6.66 -21.92
N GLU A 37 -5.50 5.71 -21.72
CA GLU A 37 -6.27 5.07 -22.81
C GLU A 37 -7.20 6.07 -23.51
N GLU A 38 -7.97 6.83 -22.73
CA GLU A 38 -8.83 7.91 -23.24
C GLU A 38 -8.02 9.00 -23.96
N LEU A 39 -6.88 9.38 -23.39
CA LEU A 39 -5.95 10.32 -24.01
C LEU A 39 -5.39 9.77 -25.33
N ALA A 40 -5.00 8.49 -25.38
CA ALA A 40 -4.52 7.84 -26.59
C ALA A 40 -5.59 7.86 -27.69
N SER A 41 -6.83 7.48 -27.35
CA SER A 41 -7.97 7.54 -28.27
C SER A 41 -8.21 8.94 -28.81
N LEU A 42 -8.14 9.96 -27.95
CA LEU A 42 -8.33 11.35 -28.34
C LEU A 42 -7.22 11.86 -29.29
N ILE A 43 -5.96 11.52 -29.00
CA ILE A 43 -4.82 11.89 -29.84
C ILE A 43 -4.93 11.24 -31.23
N LEU A 44 -5.29 9.96 -31.29
CA LEU A 44 -5.51 9.23 -32.55
C LEU A 44 -6.67 9.82 -33.35
N LYS A 45 -7.80 10.16 -32.71
CA LYS A 45 -8.95 10.82 -33.35
C LYS A 45 -8.60 12.17 -33.95
N LYS A 46 -7.61 12.88 -33.38
CA LYS A 46 -7.08 14.15 -33.90
C LYS A 46 -6.01 13.97 -34.99
N GLY A 47 -5.73 12.73 -35.42
CA GLY A 47 -4.81 12.44 -36.51
C GLY A 47 -3.33 12.37 -36.12
N TYR A 48 -3.02 12.39 -34.82
CA TYR A 48 -1.65 12.24 -34.32
C TYR A 48 -1.34 10.78 -34.00
N MET A 49 -0.06 10.42 -34.04
CA MET A 49 0.40 9.08 -33.68
C MET A 49 1.01 9.05 -32.28
N VAL A 50 0.67 8.00 -31.53
CA VAL A 50 1.31 7.68 -30.25
C VAL A 50 2.29 6.54 -30.48
N ARG A 51 3.55 6.74 -30.10
CA ARG A 51 4.64 5.77 -30.32
C ARG A 51 4.59 4.62 -29.33
N ALA A 52 4.41 4.93 -28.04
CA ALA A 52 4.30 3.94 -26.98
C ALA A 52 3.64 4.54 -25.73
N VAL A 53 3.10 3.66 -24.88
CA VAL A 53 2.72 3.97 -23.51
C VAL A 53 3.84 3.48 -22.58
N LEU A 54 4.51 4.40 -21.90
CA LEU A 54 5.56 4.09 -20.94
C LEU A 54 4.94 3.63 -19.62
N ASP A 55 5.36 2.49 -19.06
CA ASP A 55 4.86 2.00 -17.77
C ASP A 55 5.97 1.29 -16.97
N ASN A 56 6.00 1.51 -15.66
CA ASN A 56 6.96 0.89 -14.74
C ASN A 56 6.66 -0.58 -14.45
N ASN A 57 5.43 -1.03 -14.67
CA ASN A 57 5.02 -2.40 -14.43
C ASN A 57 5.52 -3.33 -15.55
N ALA A 58 6.49 -4.18 -15.24
CA ALA A 58 7.06 -5.16 -16.15
C ALA A 58 6.03 -6.15 -16.72
N GLU A 59 4.96 -6.46 -15.99
CA GLU A 59 3.91 -7.39 -16.45
C GLU A 59 3.08 -6.80 -17.60
N LYS A 60 2.98 -5.46 -17.68
CA LYS A 60 2.26 -4.77 -18.75
C LYS A 60 3.13 -4.57 -20.00
N GLN A 61 4.45 -4.56 -19.84
CA GLN A 61 5.39 -4.31 -20.94
C GLN A 61 5.36 -5.45 -21.96
N GLY A 62 5.43 -5.12 -23.25
CA GLY A 62 5.34 -6.11 -24.33
C GLY A 62 3.91 -6.43 -24.78
N SER A 63 2.89 -5.91 -24.09
CA SER A 63 1.50 -5.91 -24.56
C SER A 63 1.18 -4.63 -25.35
N THR A 64 -0.05 -4.52 -25.89
CA THR A 64 -0.49 -3.35 -26.65
C THR A 64 -1.81 -2.76 -26.12
N CYS A 65 -2.00 -1.47 -26.34
CA CYS A 65 -3.19 -0.68 -26.03
C CYS A 65 -3.63 0.05 -27.30
N TYR A 66 -4.79 -0.28 -27.89
CA TYR A 66 -5.21 0.22 -29.21
C TYR A 66 -4.14 0.06 -30.31
N GLY A 67 -3.35 -1.03 -30.26
CA GLY A 67 -2.23 -1.26 -31.18
C GLY A 67 -0.96 -0.45 -30.85
N ILE A 68 -0.99 0.41 -29.83
CA ILE A 68 0.18 1.15 -29.31
C ILE A 68 0.94 0.24 -28.34
N PRO A 69 2.26 0.03 -28.49
CA PRO A 69 3.02 -0.82 -27.59
C PRO A 69 3.16 -0.22 -26.18
N ILE A 70 3.11 -1.08 -25.16
CA ILE A 70 3.43 -0.72 -23.77
C ILE A 70 4.89 -1.08 -23.50
N ALA A 71 5.66 -0.12 -23.01
CA ALA A 71 7.11 -0.19 -22.95
C ALA A 71 7.69 0.35 -21.63
N PRO A 72 8.92 -0.05 -21.26
CA PRO A 72 9.61 0.55 -20.13
C PRO A 72 9.94 2.03 -20.39
N PRO A 73 9.96 2.92 -19.37
CA PRO A 73 10.24 4.35 -19.57
C PRO A 73 11.57 4.65 -20.25
N LYS A 74 12.57 3.79 -20.08
CA LYS A 74 13.87 3.92 -20.75
C LYS A 74 13.80 3.88 -22.28
N MET A 75 12.73 3.34 -22.86
CA MET A 75 12.55 3.28 -24.31
C MET A 75 12.61 4.67 -24.96
N ILE A 76 12.10 5.70 -24.28
CA ILE A 76 12.07 7.05 -24.84
C ILE A 76 13.46 7.61 -25.17
N LEU A 77 14.51 7.08 -24.54
CA LEU A 77 15.89 7.51 -24.75
C LEU A 77 16.49 7.02 -26.07
N TYR A 78 15.81 6.10 -26.77
CA TYR A 78 16.23 5.63 -28.10
C TYR A 78 15.87 6.61 -29.22
N GLU A 79 15.05 7.62 -28.93
CA GLU A 79 14.64 8.65 -29.89
C GLU A 79 15.30 10.00 -29.54
N PRO A 80 15.55 10.88 -30.53
CA PRO A 80 16.06 12.23 -30.28
C PRO A 80 15.12 13.04 -29.39
N GLN A 81 15.65 13.59 -28.30
CA GLN A 81 14.84 14.23 -27.27
C GLN A 81 14.17 15.51 -27.78
N GLU A 82 14.79 16.22 -28.73
CA GLU A 82 14.18 17.37 -29.40
C GLU A 82 12.97 17.02 -30.28
N HIS A 83 12.79 15.76 -30.67
CA HIS A 83 11.69 15.30 -31.52
C HIS A 83 10.61 14.53 -30.76
N THR A 84 10.75 14.38 -29.44
CA THR A 84 9.81 13.62 -28.62
C THR A 84 9.10 14.52 -27.62
N VAL A 85 7.89 14.11 -27.23
CA VAL A 85 7.14 14.73 -26.14
C VAL A 85 6.45 13.65 -25.31
N VAL A 86 6.30 13.90 -24.02
CA VAL A 86 5.51 13.04 -23.13
C VAL A 86 4.26 13.73 -22.67
N CYS A 87 3.10 13.09 -22.86
CA CYS A 87 1.82 13.54 -22.33
C CYS A 87 1.40 12.65 -21.16
N ILE A 88 1.04 13.26 -20.03
CA ILE A 88 0.69 12.55 -18.79
C ILE A 88 -0.70 12.96 -18.32
N ALA A 89 -1.57 11.97 -18.13
CA ALA A 89 -2.93 12.13 -17.60
C ALA A 89 -3.05 11.40 -16.24
N ALA A 90 -2.34 11.91 -15.23
CA ALA A 90 -2.27 11.28 -13.91
C ALA A 90 -1.98 12.31 -12.80
N ARG A 91 -2.55 12.09 -11.61
CA ARG A 91 -2.27 12.88 -10.39
C ARG A 91 -0.81 12.83 -9.96
N ALA A 92 -0.11 11.73 -10.28
CA ALA A 92 1.31 11.55 -9.98
C ALA A 92 2.25 12.23 -11.00
N PHE A 93 1.79 13.29 -11.68
CA PHE A 93 2.51 14.00 -12.73
C PHE A 93 3.94 14.37 -12.35
N GLU A 94 4.13 15.03 -11.19
CA GLU A 94 5.46 15.51 -10.78
C GLU A 94 6.44 14.36 -10.54
N ALA A 95 5.97 13.28 -9.90
CA ALA A 95 6.80 12.09 -9.68
C ALA A 95 7.19 11.40 -11.00
N MET A 96 6.25 11.32 -11.96
CA MET A 96 6.51 10.75 -13.28
C MET A 96 7.47 11.63 -14.10
N LYS A 97 7.30 12.95 -14.04
CA LYS A 97 8.20 13.92 -14.69
C LYS A 97 9.60 13.85 -14.10
N GLU A 98 9.72 13.79 -12.77
CA GLU A 98 11.01 13.66 -12.11
C GLU A 98 11.68 12.32 -12.46
N GLN A 99 10.90 11.24 -12.57
CA GLN A 99 11.42 9.96 -13.04
C GLN A 99 12.02 10.07 -14.45
N LEU A 100 11.34 10.74 -15.38
CA LEU A 100 11.87 10.96 -16.74
C LEU A 100 13.19 11.74 -16.69
N ARG A 101 13.27 12.78 -15.87
CA ARG A 101 14.51 13.56 -15.68
C ARG A 101 15.63 12.69 -15.09
N LYS A 102 15.33 11.83 -14.11
CA LYS A 102 16.29 10.89 -13.50
C LYS A 102 16.85 9.86 -14.47
N ILE A 103 16.06 9.40 -15.44
CA ILE A 103 16.55 8.48 -16.48
C ILE A 103 17.29 9.19 -17.62
N GLY A 104 17.41 10.53 -17.58
CA GLY A 104 18.17 11.32 -18.55
C GLY A 104 17.35 11.90 -19.70
N TYR A 105 16.02 11.86 -19.62
CA TYR A 105 15.14 12.51 -20.61
C TYR A 105 15.00 14.00 -20.31
N GLN A 106 15.37 14.87 -21.24
CA GLN A 106 15.30 16.33 -21.16
C GLN A 106 14.22 16.95 -22.07
N GLY A 107 13.53 16.15 -22.88
CA GLY A 107 12.44 16.62 -23.74
C GLY A 107 11.22 17.13 -22.97
N GLU A 108 10.26 17.67 -23.71
CA GLU A 108 9.06 18.31 -23.14
C GLU A 108 8.10 17.29 -22.51
N VAL A 109 7.54 17.66 -21.36
CA VAL A 109 6.60 16.83 -20.59
C VAL A 109 5.37 17.66 -20.23
N TYR A 110 4.22 17.28 -20.79
CA TYR A 110 2.96 17.98 -20.62
C TYR A 110 2.02 17.23 -19.69
N LYS A 111 1.44 17.98 -18.75
CA LYS A 111 0.33 17.53 -17.92
C LYS A 111 -0.97 17.79 -18.66
N LEU A 112 -1.80 16.76 -18.81
CA LEU A 112 -3.06 16.86 -19.55
C LEU A 112 -4.27 16.91 -18.62
N VAL A 113 -4.22 16.20 -17.49
CA VAL A 113 -5.28 16.20 -16.48
C VAL A 113 -4.80 15.55 -15.18
N ASP A 114 -5.29 16.03 -14.04
CA ASP A 114 -5.10 15.40 -12.73
C ASP A 114 -6.08 14.23 -12.52
N TYR A 115 -5.81 13.10 -13.15
CA TYR A 115 -6.69 11.93 -13.03
C TYR A 115 -6.20 10.92 -11.98
N ASN A 116 -7.11 10.47 -11.12
CA ASN A 116 -6.86 9.37 -10.17
C ASN A 116 -7.40 8.04 -10.75
N SER A 117 -6.51 7.19 -11.24
CA SER A 117 -6.84 5.89 -11.85
C SER A 117 -7.52 4.89 -10.90
N TYR A 118 -7.36 5.06 -9.58
CA TYR A 118 -8.04 4.21 -8.57
C TYR A 118 -9.51 4.56 -8.37
N ALA A 119 -9.93 5.69 -8.93
CA ALA A 119 -11.32 6.04 -9.03
C ALA A 119 -11.69 6.01 -10.53
N GLU A 120 -12.03 4.83 -11.02
CA GLU A 120 -12.72 4.72 -12.29
C GLU A 120 -13.98 5.61 -12.16
N TYR A 121 -14.11 6.66 -12.98
CA TYR A 121 -15.32 7.49 -13.05
C TYR A 121 -15.87 7.53 -14.48
N SER A 122 -15.57 6.50 -15.28
CA SER A 122 -16.19 6.34 -16.61
C SER A 122 -17.66 5.94 -16.48
N LEU A 123 -18.51 6.59 -17.25
CA LEU A 123 -19.93 6.24 -17.43
C LEU A 123 -20.17 5.48 -18.76
N SER A 124 -19.12 4.94 -19.39
CA SER A 124 -19.30 4.12 -20.59
C SER A 124 -20.16 2.89 -20.27
N GLU A 125 -20.94 2.42 -21.25
CA GLU A 125 -21.79 1.23 -21.09
C GLU A 125 -20.98 0.02 -20.61
N ASP A 126 -19.79 -0.21 -21.17
CA ASP A 126 -18.87 -1.26 -20.73
C ASP A 126 -18.46 -1.11 -19.26
N THR A 127 -18.20 0.13 -18.80
CA THR A 127 -17.84 0.38 -17.39
C THR A 127 -19.04 0.12 -16.47
N ILE A 128 -20.24 0.52 -16.90
CA ILE A 128 -21.47 0.27 -16.16
C ILE A 128 -21.75 -1.23 -16.07
N MET A 129 -21.65 -1.96 -17.18
CA MET A 129 -21.82 -3.42 -17.23
C MET A 129 -20.82 -4.13 -16.33
N ARG A 130 -19.52 -3.80 -16.44
CA ARG A 130 -18.49 -4.35 -15.56
C ARG A 130 -18.76 -4.07 -14.08
N ARG A 131 -19.27 -2.88 -13.72
CA ARG A 131 -19.65 -2.56 -12.35
C ARG A 131 -20.86 -3.35 -11.87
N GLN A 132 -21.86 -3.52 -12.72
CA GLN A 132 -23.04 -4.32 -12.40
C GLN A 132 -22.64 -5.78 -12.16
N GLU A 133 -21.75 -6.33 -12.99
CA GLU A 133 -21.20 -7.67 -12.80
C GLU A 133 -20.42 -7.79 -11.48
N ARG A 134 -19.51 -6.86 -11.18
CA ARG A 134 -18.79 -6.84 -9.89
C ARG A 134 -19.70 -6.74 -8.68
N VAL A 135 -20.77 -5.94 -8.76
CA VAL A 135 -21.78 -5.86 -7.70
C VAL A 135 -22.52 -7.19 -7.55
N LYS A 136 -22.87 -7.86 -8.66
CA LYS A 136 -23.53 -9.16 -8.65
C LYS A 136 -22.64 -10.22 -8.00
N GLU A 137 -21.38 -10.33 -8.41
CA GLU A 137 -20.41 -11.24 -7.80
C GLU A 137 -20.19 -10.93 -6.31
N GLY A 138 -20.08 -9.65 -5.96
CA GLY A 138 -19.99 -9.22 -4.56
C GLY A 138 -21.21 -9.58 -3.72
N ILE A 139 -22.42 -9.54 -4.30
CA ILE A 139 -23.66 -9.97 -3.62
C ILE A 139 -23.61 -11.48 -3.34
N LEU A 140 -23.15 -12.29 -4.30
CA LEU A 140 -22.99 -13.73 -4.11
C LEU A 140 -21.97 -14.05 -3.01
N LEU A 141 -20.82 -13.35 -3.01
CA LEU A 141 -19.82 -13.48 -1.96
C LEU A 141 -20.39 -13.09 -0.58
N LYS A 142 -21.16 -12.00 -0.51
CA LYS A 142 -21.84 -11.57 0.71
C LYS A 142 -22.82 -12.63 1.21
N GLN A 143 -23.65 -13.19 0.34
CA GLN A 143 -24.61 -14.25 0.69
C GLN A 143 -23.89 -15.51 1.18
N HIS A 144 -22.79 -15.90 0.54
CA HIS A 144 -21.97 -17.02 0.99
C HIS A 144 -21.40 -16.76 2.40
N LEU A 145 -20.91 -15.55 2.66
CA LEU A 145 -20.38 -15.17 3.97
C LEU A 145 -21.47 -15.17 5.05
N GLU A 146 -22.67 -14.71 4.72
CA GLU A 146 -23.84 -14.73 5.60
C GLU A 146 -24.34 -16.15 5.90
N GLY A 147 -24.23 -17.06 4.93
CA GLY A 147 -24.53 -18.48 5.15
C GLY A 147 -23.45 -19.19 5.99
N LYS A 148 -22.17 -18.86 5.79
CA LYS A 148 -21.04 -19.45 6.53
C LYS A 148 -20.97 -18.94 7.98
N TYR A 149 -21.27 -17.65 8.19
CA TYR A 149 -21.21 -16.97 9.49
C TYR A 149 -22.55 -16.27 9.79
N PRO A 150 -23.61 -17.04 10.12
CA PRO A 150 -24.92 -16.47 10.41
C PRO A 150 -24.85 -15.52 11.61
N ASP A 151 -25.59 -14.42 11.51
CA ASP A 151 -25.71 -13.34 12.51
C ASP A 151 -24.38 -12.64 12.87
N CYS A 152 -23.32 -12.84 12.09
CA CYS A 152 -22.06 -12.15 12.30
C CYS A 152 -22.06 -10.77 11.64
N PHE A 153 -21.60 -9.77 12.39
CA PHE A 153 -21.25 -8.47 11.83
C PHE A 153 -19.97 -8.58 10.99
N LYS A 154 -19.92 -7.94 9.83
CA LYS A 154 -18.77 -8.03 8.91
C LYS A 154 -17.85 -6.84 9.09
N VAL A 155 -16.57 -7.07 9.35
CA VAL A 155 -15.53 -6.02 9.36
C VAL A 155 -14.56 -6.29 8.22
N LEU A 156 -14.59 -5.45 7.20
CA LEU A 156 -13.86 -5.65 5.95
C LEU A 156 -12.62 -4.75 5.91
N CYS A 157 -11.45 -5.34 5.77
CA CYS A 157 -10.18 -4.67 5.58
C CYS A 157 -9.76 -4.80 4.10
N PRO A 158 -9.96 -3.75 3.29
CA PRO A 158 -9.99 -3.87 1.83
C PRO A 158 -8.63 -4.07 1.16
N PHE A 159 -7.52 -3.85 1.86
CA PHE A 159 -6.18 -3.84 1.24
C PHE A 159 -5.22 -4.82 1.91
N ALA A 160 -4.29 -5.34 1.11
CA ALA A 160 -3.20 -6.20 1.57
C ALA A 160 -2.07 -5.38 2.25
N ALA A 161 -2.39 -4.69 3.35
CA ALA A 161 -1.50 -3.79 4.08
C ALA A 161 -1.38 -4.19 5.56
N LEU A 162 -0.24 -4.73 5.97
CA LEU A 162 -0.08 -5.29 7.33
C LEU A 162 -0.26 -4.25 8.44
N GLY A 163 0.21 -3.02 8.24
CA GLY A 163 0.10 -1.93 9.21
C GLY A 163 -1.36 -1.54 9.45
N ASP A 164 -2.14 -1.42 8.37
CA ASP A 164 -3.57 -1.15 8.40
C ASP A 164 -4.32 -2.23 9.18
N ILE A 165 -4.01 -3.51 8.94
CA ILE A 165 -4.61 -4.61 9.70
C ILE A 165 -4.20 -4.52 11.17
N PHE A 166 -2.93 -4.33 11.47
CA PHE A 166 -2.43 -4.24 12.84
C PHE A 166 -3.15 -3.13 13.63
N LEU A 167 -3.24 -1.92 13.04
CA LEU A 167 -3.94 -0.80 13.64
C LEU A 167 -5.45 -1.07 13.74
N ALA A 168 -6.08 -1.57 12.68
CA ALA A 168 -7.49 -1.92 12.70
C ALA A 168 -7.82 -2.88 13.85
N MET A 169 -7.03 -3.94 14.00
CA MET A 169 -7.25 -4.96 15.02
C MET A 169 -6.96 -4.46 16.44
N SER A 170 -5.98 -3.56 16.60
CA SER A 170 -5.66 -2.97 17.91
C SER A 170 -6.80 -2.13 18.49
N TYR A 171 -7.65 -1.53 17.66
CA TYR A 171 -8.79 -0.72 18.09
C TYR A 171 -10.15 -1.43 17.95
N LEU A 172 -10.20 -2.55 17.21
CA LEU A 172 -11.43 -3.28 16.93
C LEU A 172 -12.22 -3.68 18.19
N PRO A 173 -11.61 -4.15 19.30
CA PRO A 173 -12.37 -4.54 20.49
C PRO A 173 -13.26 -3.42 21.05
N TYR A 174 -12.73 -2.19 21.12
CA TYR A 174 -13.46 -1.01 21.59
C TYR A 174 -14.58 -0.62 20.62
N PHE A 175 -14.33 -0.73 19.32
CA PHE A 175 -15.35 -0.47 18.31
C PHE A 175 -16.52 -1.46 18.40
N LEU A 176 -16.22 -2.76 18.56
CA LEU A 176 -17.25 -3.79 18.71
C LEU A 176 -18.05 -3.60 20.01
N GLU A 177 -17.38 -3.21 21.10
CA GLU A 177 -18.04 -2.85 22.36
C GLU A 177 -18.98 -1.66 22.21
N LYS A 178 -18.50 -0.55 21.64
CA LYS A 178 -19.31 0.64 21.35
C LYS A 178 -20.56 0.33 20.52
N ARG A 179 -20.50 -0.69 19.65
CA ARG A 179 -21.61 -1.13 18.79
C ARG A 179 -22.45 -2.27 19.36
N ASN A 180 -22.14 -2.78 20.56
CA ASN A 180 -22.78 -3.97 21.13
C ASN A 180 -22.73 -5.20 20.19
N VAL A 181 -21.62 -5.37 19.47
CA VAL A 181 -21.40 -6.50 18.57
C VAL A 181 -20.69 -7.63 19.30
N CYS A 182 -21.37 -8.78 19.40
CA CYS A 182 -20.86 -9.97 20.07
C CYS A 182 -20.24 -11.00 19.10
N ARG A 183 -20.66 -10.99 17.83
CA ARG A 183 -20.19 -11.95 16.83
C ARG A 183 -19.79 -11.20 15.57
N CYS A 184 -18.57 -11.40 15.09
CA CYS A 184 -18.12 -10.77 13.85
C CYS A 184 -17.22 -11.67 13.02
N VAL A 185 -17.19 -11.40 11.71
CA VAL A 185 -16.21 -11.95 10.78
C VAL A 185 -15.35 -10.82 10.24
N ILE A 186 -14.04 -10.98 10.34
CA ILE A 186 -13.05 -10.06 9.80
C ILE A 186 -12.64 -10.57 8.43
N GLY A 187 -13.00 -9.84 7.37
CA GLY A 187 -12.52 -10.09 6.03
C GLY A 187 -11.22 -9.35 5.78
N VAL A 188 -10.16 -10.05 5.36
CA VAL A 188 -8.86 -9.46 5.01
C VAL A 188 -8.38 -9.93 3.64
N VAL A 189 -7.45 -9.19 3.02
CA VAL A 189 -6.83 -9.60 1.76
C VAL A 189 -5.57 -10.43 2.02
N GLY A 190 -5.62 -11.70 1.64
CA GLY A 190 -4.50 -12.63 1.67
C GLY A 190 -4.16 -13.19 3.07
N ASN A 191 -3.47 -14.34 3.06
CA ASN A 191 -3.19 -15.10 4.29
C ASN A 191 -2.25 -14.38 5.26
N VAL A 192 -1.31 -13.55 4.76
CA VAL A 192 -0.38 -12.82 5.64
C VAL A 192 -1.13 -11.78 6.48
N CYS A 193 -2.11 -11.09 5.89
CA CYS A 193 -3.00 -10.18 6.63
C CYS A 193 -3.86 -10.95 7.65
N ALA A 194 -4.32 -12.14 7.30
CA ALA A 194 -5.05 -13.00 8.24
C ALA A 194 -4.19 -13.38 9.44
N GLN A 195 -2.92 -13.74 9.23
CA GLN A 195 -1.97 -14.01 10.32
C GLN A 195 -1.76 -12.81 11.24
N VAL A 196 -1.74 -11.58 10.71
CA VAL A 196 -1.70 -10.36 11.56
C VAL A 196 -2.98 -10.22 12.38
N ALA A 197 -4.15 -10.45 11.78
CA ALA A 197 -5.42 -10.41 12.50
C ALA A 197 -5.52 -11.48 13.59
N GLU A 198 -4.99 -12.68 13.34
CA GLU A 198 -4.93 -13.79 14.30
C GLU A 198 -4.16 -13.43 15.57
N LEU A 199 -3.14 -12.56 15.49
CA LEU A 199 -2.38 -12.10 16.65
C LEU A 199 -3.25 -11.47 17.74
N PHE A 200 -4.42 -10.94 17.40
CA PHE A 200 -5.33 -10.28 18.32
C PHE A 200 -6.49 -11.17 18.80
N GLN A 201 -6.63 -12.37 18.21
CA GLN A 201 -7.72 -13.30 18.55
C GLN A 201 -7.28 -14.35 19.57
N PRO A 202 -8.16 -14.79 20.48
CA PRO A 202 -7.85 -15.88 21.40
C PRO A 202 -7.54 -17.17 20.64
N ASP A 203 -6.64 -18.01 21.15
CA ASP A 203 -6.41 -19.34 20.58
C ASP A 203 -7.52 -20.31 20.98
N ILE A 204 -8.37 -20.62 20.01
CA ILE A 204 -9.53 -21.52 20.19
C ILE A 204 -9.25 -22.93 19.68
N SER A 205 -8.03 -23.24 19.22
CA SER A 205 -7.67 -24.53 18.60
C SER A 205 -7.72 -25.74 19.54
N GLY A 206 -8.05 -25.55 20.83
CA GLY A 206 -8.22 -26.62 21.81
C GLY A 206 -9.43 -26.48 22.75
N LEU A 207 -10.36 -25.56 22.47
CA LEU A 207 -11.55 -25.34 23.33
C LEU A 207 -12.76 -26.14 22.82
N HIS A 208 -13.44 -26.84 23.73
CA HIS A 208 -14.73 -27.48 23.42
C HIS A 208 -15.80 -26.43 23.10
N LYS A 209 -16.63 -26.70 22.07
CA LYS A 209 -17.64 -25.77 21.55
C LYS A 209 -18.62 -25.23 22.61
N GLU A 210 -18.83 -25.95 23.70
CA GLU A 210 -19.78 -25.61 24.77
C GLU A 210 -19.26 -24.52 25.72
N SER A 211 -17.95 -24.26 25.79
CA SER A 211 -17.36 -23.25 26.69
C SER A 211 -17.37 -21.82 26.13
N LEU A 212 -17.91 -21.61 24.92
CA LEU A 212 -17.82 -20.36 24.15
C LEU A 212 -19.08 -19.48 24.22
N SER A 213 -20.09 -19.85 25.01
CA SER A 213 -21.43 -19.23 24.96
C SER A 213 -21.48 -17.76 25.42
N ASN A 214 -20.49 -17.28 26.19
CA ASN A 214 -20.42 -15.90 26.69
C ASN A 214 -19.24 -15.07 26.14
N GLN A 215 -18.45 -15.59 25.19
CA GLN A 215 -17.32 -14.84 24.62
C GLN A 215 -17.68 -14.20 23.28
N LYS A 216 -17.12 -13.01 23.00
CA LYS A 216 -17.20 -12.40 21.67
C LYS A 216 -16.57 -13.36 20.66
N GLN A 217 -17.35 -13.83 19.69
CA GLN A 217 -16.87 -14.75 18.66
C GLN A 217 -16.39 -13.96 17.46
N VAL A 218 -15.10 -14.07 17.18
CA VAL A 218 -14.46 -13.36 16.07
C VAL A 218 -13.87 -14.39 15.12
N TYR A 219 -14.33 -14.37 13.88
CA TYR A 219 -13.83 -15.21 12.79
C TYR A 219 -12.95 -14.37 11.87
N ILE A 220 -12.04 -15.02 11.15
CA ILE A 220 -11.18 -14.38 10.15
C ILE A 220 -11.35 -15.14 8.83
N GLU A 221 -11.58 -14.41 7.75
CA GLU A 221 -11.70 -14.94 6.40
C GLU A 221 -10.72 -14.20 5.48
N ALA A 222 -9.87 -14.95 4.79
CA ALA A 222 -8.94 -14.41 3.80
C ALA A 222 -9.56 -14.44 2.41
N PHE A 223 -9.48 -13.30 1.71
CA PHE A 223 -9.96 -13.14 0.34
C PHE A 223 -8.82 -12.81 -0.60
N SER A 224 -9.02 -13.06 -1.90
CA SER A 224 -8.24 -12.40 -2.94
C SER A 224 -8.57 -10.90 -2.98
N GLN A 225 -7.68 -10.07 -3.53
CA GLN A 225 -7.95 -8.64 -3.69
C GLN A 225 -9.22 -8.40 -4.51
N LYS A 226 -9.41 -9.18 -5.60
CA LYS A 226 -10.60 -9.10 -6.46
C LYS A 226 -11.89 -9.34 -5.66
N ASN A 227 -11.95 -10.45 -4.93
CA ASN A 227 -13.14 -10.84 -4.17
C ASN A 227 -13.45 -9.82 -3.06
N MET A 228 -12.41 -9.28 -2.39
CA MET A 228 -12.57 -8.24 -1.39
C MET A 228 -13.15 -6.96 -2.01
N ASP A 229 -12.62 -6.51 -3.15
CA ASP A 229 -13.10 -5.30 -3.81
C ASP A 229 -14.57 -5.45 -4.26
N GLU A 230 -14.94 -6.62 -4.80
CA GLU A 230 -16.32 -6.95 -5.18
C GLU A 230 -17.24 -6.97 -3.97
N LEU A 231 -16.83 -7.61 -2.87
CA LEU A 231 -17.59 -7.65 -1.62
C LEU A 231 -17.81 -6.24 -1.04
N VAL A 232 -16.76 -5.43 -0.99
CA VAL A 232 -16.84 -4.03 -0.53
C VAL A 232 -17.79 -3.23 -1.42
N GLN A 233 -17.69 -3.39 -2.75
CA GLN A 233 -18.57 -2.71 -3.69
C GLN A 233 -20.04 -3.11 -3.50
N ALA A 234 -20.33 -4.40 -3.30
CA ALA A 234 -21.67 -4.87 -3.01
C ALA A 234 -22.20 -4.32 -1.68
N CYS A 235 -21.39 -4.27 -0.62
CA CYS A 235 -21.79 -3.70 0.67
C CYS A 235 -22.14 -2.21 0.55
N ILE A 236 -21.35 -1.44 -0.22
CA ILE A 236 -21.63 -0.01 -0.47
C ILE A 236 -22.91 0.14 -1.30
N TYR A 237 -23.03 -0.59 -2.40
CA TYR A 237 -24.16 -0.49 -3.34
C TYR A 237 -25.48 -0.86 -2.68
N THR A 238 -25.50 -1.95 -1.91
CA THR A 238 -26.68 -2.42 -1.18
C THR A 238 -26.94 -1.67 0.13
N LYS A 239 -26.07 -0.72 0.49
CA LYS A 239 -26.12 0.02 1.76
C LYS A 239 -26.20 -0.92 2.97
N ASP A 240 -25.40 -1.98 2.95
CA ASP A 240 -25.42 -3.01 4.00
C ASP A 240 -25.07 -2.41 5.36
N ARG A 241 -26.01 -2.51 6.30
CA ARG A 241 -25.85 -2.01 7.67
C ARG A 241 -25.15 -3.02 8.58
N ASN A 242 -25.07 -4.28 8.17
CA ASN A 242 -24.40 -5.34 8.92
C ASN A 242 -22.92 -5.51 8.51
N SER A 243 -22.36 -4.53 7.79
CA SER A 243 -20.97 -4.50 7.37
C SER A 243 -20.31 -3.17 7.72
N PHE A 244 -19.01 -3.20 7.99
CA PHE A 244 -18.17 -2.04 8.24
C PHE A 244 -16.87 -2.18 7.46
N ILE A 245 -16.48 -1.13 6.74
CA ILE A 245 -15.22 -1.10 5.99
C ILE A 245 -14.21 -0.37 6.87
N ALA A 246 -13.21 -1.10 7.37
CA ALA A 246 -12.22 -0.61 8.32
C ALA A 246 -11.02 0.00 7.60
N HIS A 247 -11.22 1.11 6.89
CA HIS A 247 -10.14 1.81 6.18
C HIS A 247 -10.43 3.31 6.02
N GLN A 248 -9.39 4.15 6.11
CA GLN A 248 -9.55 5.61 6.04
C GLN A 248 -10.07 6.15 4.69
N ASP A 249 -9.75 5.45 3.59
CA ASP A 249 -10.17 5.85 2.24
C ASP A 249 -11.50 5.22 1.79
N ARG A 250 -12.15 4.41 2.64
CA ARG A 250 -13.39 3.68 2.27
C ARG A 250 -14.38 3.55 3.44
N PRO A 251 -15.69 3.75 3.22
CA PRO A 251 -16.28 4.26 1.99
C PRO A 251 -15.93 5.75 1.79
N TYR A 252 -15.83 6.20 0.53
CA TYR A 252 -15.40 7.54 0.09
C TYR A 252 -16.14 8.75 0.72
N VAL A 253 -17.16 8.48 1.54
CA VAL A 253 -18.02 9.47 2.20
C VAL A 253 -17.36 10.14 3.40
N VAL A 254 -16.35 9.53 4.03
CA VAL A 254 -15.61 10.19 5.12
C VAL A 254 -14.61 11.12 4.46
N ASN A 255 -14.92 12.42 4.39
CA ASN A 255 -14.03 13.48 3.87
C ASN A 255 -12.77 13.69 4.73
N LEU A 256 -12.27 12.65 5.41
CA LEU A 256 -11.09 12.67 6.26
C LEU A 256 -9.86 13.16 5.51
N HIS A 257 -9.74 12.80 4.23
CA HIS A 257 -8.67 13.29 3.35
C HIS A 257 -8.60 14.84 3.31
N LYS A 258 -9.73 15.56 3.44
CA LYS A 258 -9.74 17.04 3.50
C LYS A 258 -9.10 17.56 4.78
N ALA A 259 -9.31 16.87 5.91
CA ALA A 259 -8.68 17.24 7.18
C ALA A 259 -7.16 17.12 7.08
N LEU A 260 -6.64 16.16 6.31
CA LEU A 260 -5.21 15.95 6.10
C LEU A 260 -4.53 17.07 5.32
N TYR A 261 -5.25 17.92 4.58
CA TYR A 261 -4.66 19.13 3.98
C TYR A 261 -4.44 20.24 5.01
N MET A 262 -5.19 20.23 6.11
CA MET A 262 -5.11 21.27 7.14
C MET A 262 -4.25 20.83 8.33
N LYS A 263 -4.35 19.57 8.74
CA LYS A 263 -3.72 19.01 9.94
C LYS A 263 -2.91 17.76 9.62
N CYS A 264 -1.75 17.63 10.26
CA CYS A 264 -1.00 16.40 10.30
C CYS A 264 -1.66 15.48 11.33
N ILE A 265 -2.22 14.35 10.90
CA ILE A 265 -2.87 13.37 11.76
C ILE A 265 -2.16 12.06 11.52
N SER A 266 -1.57 11.47 12.57
CA SER A 266 -0.87 10.20 12.43
C SER A 266 -1.82 9.08 11.97
N LEU A 267 -1.29 8.07 11.29
CA LEU A 267 -2.06 6.92 10.83
C LEU A 267 -2.81 6.24 11.99
N GLU A 268 -2.17 6.15 13.15
CA GLU A 268 -2.77 5.59 14.36
C GLU A 268 -4.01 6.38 14.80
N GLN A 269 -3.95 7.71 14.80
CA GLN A 269 -5.10 8.58 15.11
C GLN A 269 -6.17 8.56 14.02
N ILE A 270 -5.76 8.38 12.76
CA ILE A 270 -6.70 8.14 11.66
C ILE A 270 -7.52 6.87 11.91
N TYR A 271 -6.90 5.77 12.33
CA TYR A 271 -7.62 4.54 12.66
C TYR A 271 -8.48 4.69 13.92
N CYS A 272 -7.93 5.25 15.00
CA CYS A 272 -8.63 5.41 16.27
C CYS A 272 -9.86 6.33 16.13
N CYS A 273 -9.62 7.59 15.74
CA CYS A 273 -10.66 8.62 15.67
C CYS A 273 -11.40 8.60 14.33
N GLY A 274 -10.69 8.50 13.21
CA GLY A 274 -11.26 8.65 11.88
C GLY A 274 -12.06 7.44 11.42
N VAL A 275 -11.46 6.25 11.47
CA VAL A 275 -12.09 5.01 11.05
C VAL A 275 -13.11 4.55 12.09
N PHE A 276 -12.69 4.32 13.33
CA PHE A 276 -13.57 3.74 14.35
C PHE A 276 -14.41 4.75 15.15
N GLY A 277 -14.11 6.04 15.05
CA GLY A 277 -14.84 7.08 15.79
C GLY A 277 -14.64 6.96 17.31
N LEU A 278 -13.47 6.51 17.75
CA LEU A 278 -13.12 6.39 19.17
C LEU A 278 -12.52 7.70 19.69
N PRO A 279 -12.52 7.91 21.02
CA PRO A 279 -11.79 9.02 21.64
C PRO A 279 -10.27 8.92 21.37
N ALA A 280 -9.61 10.07 21.19
CA ALA A 280 -8.20 10.15 20.80
C ALA A 280 -7.21 9.57 21.83
N ASN A 281 -7.63 9.40 23.07
CA ASN A 281 -6.85 8.88 24.19
C ASN A 281 -7.04 7.37 24.42
N ILE A 282 -7.74 6.68 23.53
CA ILE A 282 -7.85 5.21 23.62
C ILE A 282 -6.49 4.60 23.28
N GLU A 283 -5.97 3.82 24.22
CA GLU A 283 -4.75 3.05 24.02
C GLU A 283 -5.04 1.79 23.17
N PRO A 284 -4.23 1.52 22.14
CA PRO A 284 -4.39 0.33 21.29
C PRO A 284 -4.20 -0.96 22.11
N VAL A 285 -5.02 -1.96 21.83
CA VAL A 285 -4.81 -3.32 22.34
C VAL A 285 -3.53 -3.90 21.75
N ARG A 286 -2.77 -4.66 22.54
CA ARG A 286 -1.56 -5.35 22.10
C ARG A 286 -1.89 -6.73 21.51
N PRO A 287 -1.03 -7.27 20.62
CA PRO A 287 -1.05 -8.69 20.29
C PRO A 287 -1.09 -9.57 21.54
N ARG A 288 -1.81 -10.68 21.44
CA ARG A 288 -1.96 -11.67 22.50
C ARG A 288 -0.67 -12.48 22.66
N ALA A 289 -0.18 -12.58 23.88
CA ALA A 289 1.06 -13.29 24.17
C ALA A 289 0.98 -14.77 23.74
N GLU A 290 -0.18 -15.42 23.90
CA GLU A 290 -0.41 -16.80 23.47
C GLU A 290 -0.35 -17.01 21.95
N ARG A 291 -0.47 -15.93 21.16
CA ARG A 291 -0.35 -15.97 19.69
C ARG A 291 1.06 -15.73 19.19
N LEU A 292 1.93 -15.18 20.03
CA LEU A 292 3.34 -14.97 19.72
C LEU A 292 4.08 -16.30 19.97
N LYS A 293 4.86 -16.72 18.98
CA LYS A 293 5.57 -18.01 18.99
C LYS A 293 7.08 -17.78 18.96
N PRO A 294 7.87 -18.66 19.59
CA PRO A 294 9.31 -18.62 19.42
C PRO A 294 9.66 -18.88 17.96
N TYR A 295 10.64 -18.14 17.45
CA TYR A 295 11.21 -18.43 16.14
C TYR A 295 11.94 -19.78 16.18
N SER A 296 11.78 -20.61 15.15
CA SER A 296 12.37 -21.97 15.15
C SER A 296 13.86 -21.98 14.80
N GLY A 297 14.40 -20.87 14.28
CA GLY A 297 15.80 -20.72 13.90
C GLY A 297 16.61 -19.88 14.88
N LEU A 298 16.22 -19.80 16.16
CA LEU A 298 16.93 -18.97 17.14
C LEU A 298 18.36 -19.44 17.39
N GLN A 299 18.62 -20.75 17.30
CA GLN A 299 19.95 -21.34 17.41
C GLN A 299 20.93 -20.82 16.35
N ASP A 300 20.42 -20.33 15.21
CA ASP A 300 21.23 -19.80 14.12
C ASP A 300 21.53 -18.31 14.29
N ILE A 301 20.95 -17.66 15.30
CA ILE A 301 21.07 -16.22 15.57
C ILE A 301 22.00 -16.00 16.77
N SER A 302 22.94 -15.06 16.63
CA SER A 302 23.79 -14.62 17.72
C SER A 302 23.01 -13.71 18.66
N LYS A 303 22.61 -14.23 19.84
CA LYS A 303 21.75 -13.51 20.79
C LYS A 303 22.32 -12.14 21.16
N GLY A 304 21.55 -11.06 20.95
CA GLY A 304 21.95 -9.68 21.23
C GLY A 304 23.10 -9.15 20.36
N LYS A 305 23.61 -9.95 19.43
CA LYS A 305 24.74 -9.64 18.55
C LYS A 305 24.38 -9.91 17.09
N ALA A 306 23.11 -9.75 16.75
CA ALA A 306 22.63 -9.82 15.38
C ALA A 306 21.76 -8.62 15.01
N VAL A 307 21.67 -8.35 13.70
CA VAL A 307 20.78 -7.34 13.14
C VAL A 307 19.90 -7.97 12.08
N ILE A 308 18.59 -7.77 12.19
CA ILE A 308 17.63 -8.13 11.15
C ILE A 308 17.30 -6.89 10.32
N LEU A 309 17.61 -6.95 9.03
CA LEU A 309 17.37 -5.89 8.06
C LEU A 309 16.10 -6.21 7.26
N SER A 310 15.19 -5.24 7.14
CA SER A 310 14.00 -5.36 6.28
C SER A 310 13.99 -4.23 5.24
N PRO A 311 14.64 -4.44 4.08
CA PRO A 311 14.83 -3.38 3.09
C PRO A 311 13.67 -3.21 2.10
N TYR A 312 12.71 -4.14 2.12
CA TYR A 312 11.61 -4.21 1.16
C TYR A 312 10.31 -3.67 1.75
N ALA A 313 9.59 -2.87 0.96
CA ALA A 313 8.26 -2.41 1.26
C ALA A 313 7.47 -2.15 -0.03
N LYS A 314 6.15 -2.35 0.02
CA LYS A 314 5.26 -2.22 -1.15
C LYS A 314 4.83 -0.78 -1.44
N SER A 315 4.60 0.01 -0.39
CA SER A 315 3.86 1.27 -0.47
C SER A 315 4.73 2.52 -0.31
N VAL A 316 6.06 2.36 -0.24
CA VAL A 316 7.01 3.47 -0.07
C VAL A 316 8.13 3.36 -1.09
N PRO A 317 8.75 4.48 -1.50
CA PRO A 317 9.91 4.45 -2.39
C PRO A 317 11.03 3.57 -1.85
N THR A 318 11.69 2.81 -2.72
CA THR A 318 12.82 1.97 -2.30
C THR A 318 14.03 2.84 -1.95
N LEU A 319 14.76 2.43 -0.90
CA LEU A 319 15.99 3.10 -0.51
C LEU A 319 17.19 2.60 -1.34
N PRO A 320 18.23 3.43 -1.58
CA PRO A 320 19.39 3.05 -2.36
C PRO A 320 20.12 1.81 -1.81
N LYS A 321 20.54 0.90 -2.69
CA LYS A 321 21.33 -0.28 -2.30
C LYS A 321 22.64 0.10 -1.59
N SER A 322 23.24 1.23 -1.96
CA SER A 322 24.47 1.74 -1.33
C SER A 322 24.30 2.04 0.16
N LEU A 323 23.15 2.58 0.57
CA LEU A 323 22.82 2.82 1.97
C LEU A 323 22.77 1.51 2.75
N TRP A 324 22.03 0.52 2.23
CA TRP A 324 21.97 -0.80 2.85
C TRP A 324 23.35 -1.45 2.96
N GLY A 325 24.20 -1.32 1.93
CA GLY A 325 25.59 -1.79 1.97
C GLY A 325 26.45 -1.06 3.02
N GLN A 326 26.19 0.21 3.33
CA GLN A 326 26.85 0.92 4.43
C GLN A 326 26.39 0.39 5.80
N ILE A 327 25.08 0.18 5.97
CA ILE A 327 24.51 -0.38 7.21
C ILE A 327 25.08 -1.78 7.47
N VAL A 328 25.10 -2.65 6.46
CA VAL A 328 25.65 -4.02 6.60
C VAL A 328 27.12 -3.97 6.99
N ARG A 329 27.94 -3.15 6.33
CA ARG A 329 29.37 -3.00 6.67
C ARG A 329 29.54 -2.51 8.10
N HIS A 330 28.82 -1.48 8.51
CA HIS A 330 28.87 -0.93 9.87
C HIS A 330 28.62 -1.99 10.95
N TYR A 331 27.59 -2.81 10.79
CA TYR A 331 27.26 -3.85 11.77
C TYR A 331 28.27 -5.01 11.73
N LYS A 332 28.74 -5.40 10.55
CA LYS A 332 29.81 -6.41 10.41
C LYS A 332 31.12 -5.99 11.07
N ASP A 333 31.55 -4.74 10.87
CA ASP A 333 32.77 -4.21 11.47
C ASP A 333 32.69 -4.20 13.01
N LYS A 334 31.47 -4.13 13.55
CA LYS A 334 31.18 -4.28 14.98
C LYS A 334 31.01 -5.73 15.44
N GLY A 335 31.23 -6.70 14.55
CA GLY A 335 31.11 -8.14 14.83
C GLY A 335 29.67 -8.64 14.96
N TYR A 336 28.68 -7.98 14.36
CA TYR A 336 27.29 -8.47 14.35
C TYR A 336 27.05 -9.46 13.22
N GLN A 337 26.24 -10.47 13.50
CA GLN A 337 25.63 -11.31 12.47
C GLN A 337 24.52 -10.53 11.76
N CYS A 338 24.56 -10.45 10.44
CA CYS A 338 23.60 -9.66 9.67
C CYS A 338 22.63 -10.57 8.92
N PHE A 339 21.32 -10.35 9.10
CA PHE A 339 20.26 -11.04 8.39
C PHE A 339 19.46 -10.07 7.52
N THR A 340 18.96 -10.53 6.38
CA THR A 340 17.93 -9.84 5.60
C THR A 340 16.63 -10.63 5.68
N ASN A 341 15.58 -10.00 6.19
CA ASN A 341 14.21 -10.50 6.14
C ASN A 341 13.70 -10.43 4.71
N VAL A 342 13.40 -11.59 4.13
CA VAL A 342 12.95 -11.73 2.73
C VAL A 342 11.78 -12.68 2.63
N VAL A 343 10.89 -12.41 1.68
CA VAL A 343 9.76 -13.27 1.32
C VAL A 343 9.72 -13.54 -0.17
N GLY A 344 9.28 -14.74 -0.56
CA GLY A 344 9.14 -15.13 -1.96
C GLY A 344 10.44 -14.97 -2.76
N THR A 345 10.39 -14.13 -3.80
CA THR A 345 11.50 -13.88 -4.74
C THR A 345 12.47 -12.79 -4.29
N GLU A 346 12.24 -12.15 -3.15
CA GLU A 346 13.13 -11.14 -2.58
C GLU A 346 14.53 -11.72 -2.29
N GLN A 347 15.56 -10.90 -2.50
CA GLN A 347 16.95 -11.31 -2.39
C GLN A 347 17.57 -10.78 -1.10
N ALA A 348 18.46 -11.54 -0.49
CA ALA A 348 19.20 -11.05 0.67
C ALA A 348 20.16 -9.92 0.24
N LEU A 349 20.39 -8.95 1.13
CA LEU A 349 21.43 -7.95 0.92
C LEU A 349 22.80 -8.62 0.90
N GLU A 350 23.73 -8.07 0.11
CA GLU A 350 25.09 -8.57 0.02
C GLU A 350 25.74 -8.64 1.41
N GLY A 351 26.36 -9.77 1.72
CA GLY A 351 26.98 -10.01 3.01
C GLY A 351 26.03 -10.38 4.15
N THR A 352 24.74 -10.61 3.90
CA THR A 352 23.78 -11.02 4.93
C THR A 352 23.27 -12.44 4.72
N LEU A 353 22.78 -13.07 5.79
CA LEU A 353 22.06 -14.33 5.73
C LEU A 353 20.56 -14.07 5.50
N ARG A 354 19.88 -14.97 4.79
CA ARG A 354 18.41 -14.92 4.63
C ARG A 354 17.72 -15.30 5.94
N ILE A 355 16.67 -14.58 6.32
CA ILE A 355 15.71 -14.98 7.35
C ILE A 355 14.28 -14.74 6.85
N SER A 356 13.32 -15.56 7.30
CA SER A 356 11.90 -15.41 6.93
C SER A 356 11.00 -15.94 8.05
N PRO A 357 10.89 -15.23 9.18
CA PRO A 357 10.03 -15.64 10.28
C PRO A 357 8.55 -15.58 9.88
N ALA A 358 7.73 -16.49 10.40
CA ALA A 358 6.27 -16.31 10.32
C ALA A 358 5.86 -15.05 11.10
N ILE A 359 4.68 -14.49 10.79
CA ILE A 359 4.18 -13.26 11.45
C ILE A 359 4.21 -13.37 13.00
N CYS A 360 3.76 -14.51 13.53
CA CYS A 360 3.78 -14.79 14.97
C CYS A 360 5.17 -14.98 15.58
N GLN A 361 6.22 -15.16 14.77
CA GLN A 361 7.60 -15.39 15.21
C GLN A 361 8.51 -14.17 15.08
N LEU A 362 8.08 -13.14 14.35
CA LEU A 362 8.88 -11.95 14.08
C LEU A 362 9.39 -11.28 15.35
N GLN A 363 8.52 -11.13 16.35
CA GLN A 363 8.89 -10.51 17.62
C GLN A 363 10.02 -11.29 18.30
N SER A 364 9.88 -12.62 18.43
CA SER A 364 10.92 -13.46 19.02
C SER A 364 12.25 -13.39 18.27
N ALA A 365 12.22 -13.40 16.93
CA ALA A 365 13.42 -13.28 16.11
C ALA A 365 14.12 -11.92 16.31
N ALA A 366 13.36 -10.82 16.30
CA ALA A 366 13.90 -9.46 16.47
C ALA A 366 14.46 -9.21 17.87
N GLU A 367 13.75 -9.67 18.91
CA GLU A 367 14.20 -9.58 20.30
C GLU A 367 15.47 -10.38 20.54
N TYR A 368 15.53 -11.60 20.01
CA TYR A 368 16.71 -12.44 20.17
C TYR A 368 17.91 -11.89 19.41
N ALA A 369 17.71 -11.35 18.21
CA ALA A 369 18.79 -10.68 17.48
C ALA A 369 19.32 -9.45 18.25
N GLY A 370 18.42 -8.68 18.86
CA GLY A 370 18.71 -7.49 19.66
C GLY A 370 18.68 -6.19 18.86
N THR A 371 18.67 -6.25 17.52
CA THR A 371 18.48 -5.07 16.66
C THR A 371 17.64 -5.40 15.42
N PHE A 372 16.66 -4.54 15.13
CA PHE A 372 15.90 -4.54 13.89
C PHE A 372 16.02 -3.19 13.18
N ILE A 373 16.28 -3.22 11.87
CA ILE A 373 16.34 -2.03 11.03
C ILE A 373 15.50 -2.28 9.78
N GLY A 374 14.45 -1.49 9.59
CA GLY A 374 13.54 -1.65 8.45
C GLY A 374 13.29 -0.34 7.74
N ILE A 375 13.02 -0.40 6.45
CA ILE A 375 12.28 0.68 5.79
C ILE A 375 10.87 0.74 6.39
N ARG A 376 10.33 1.94 6.64
CA ARG A 376 9.00 2.10 7.25
C ARG A 376 7.95 1.33 6.46
N SER A 377 7.35 0.33 7.10
CA SER A 377 6.38 -0.58 6.48
C SER A 377 5.47 -1.21 7.53
N GLY A 378 4.43 -1.92 7.10
CA GLY A 378 3.52 -2.65 7.97
C GLY A 378 4.20 -3.69 8.88
N LEU A 379 5.39 -4.17 8.50
CA LEU A 379 6.20 -5.04 9.35
C LEU A 379 6.69 -4.34 10.62
N CYS A 380 6.97 -3.04 10.52
CA CYS A 380 7.38 -2.24 11.68
C CYS A 380 6.23 -2.10 12.69
N ASP A 381 4.97 -2.02 12.23
CA ASP A 381 3.79 -2.01 13.10
C ASP A 381 3.64 -3.34 13.84
N VAL A 382 3.84 -4.48 13.16
CA VAL A 382 3.85 -5.81 13.80
C VAL A 382 4.92 -5.91 14.89
N LEU A 383 6.06 -5.25 14.70
CA LEU A 383 7.17 -5.20 15.66
C LEU A 383 7.06 -4.07 16.69
N LYS A 384 5.96 -3.30 16.73
CA LYS A 384 5.77 -2.12 17.61
C LYS A 384 6.17 -2.40 19.05
N TYR A 385 5.77 -3.56 19.57
CA TYR A 385 5.96 -3.96 20.97
C TYR A 385 7.19 -4.86 21.23
N SER A 386 8.05 -5.09 20.23
CA SER A 386 9.24 -5.91 20.44
C SER A 386 10.29 -5.21 21.29
N GLU A 387 10.89 -5.93 22.24
CA GLU A 387 11.90 -5.42 23.18
C GLU A 387 13.32 -5.52 22.60
N CYS A 388 13.61 -4.73 21.56
CA CYS A 388 14.95 -4.58 20.98
C CYS A 388 15.23 -3.16 20.50
N LYS A 389 16.47 -2.91 20.04
CA LYS A 389 16.80 -1.67 19.31
C LYS A 389 16.09 -1.70 17.97
N LYS A 390 15.22 -0.71 17.72
CA LYS A 390 14.38 -0.64 16.52
C LYS A 390 14.62 0.66 15.79
N ILE A 391 14.99 0.57 14.52
CA ILE A 391 15.27 1.71 13.65
C ILE A 391 14.37 1.62 12.42
N ALA A 392 13.61 2.69 12.17
CA ALA A 392 12.76 2.84 10.99
C ALA A 392 13.36 3.89 10.05
N LEU A 393 13.63 3.49 8.81
CA LEU A 393 14.14 4.35 7.76
C LEU A 393 12.98 4.86 6.88
N TYR A 394 12.90 6.17 6.70
CA TYR A 394 11.87 6.84 5.93
C TYR A 394 12.50 7.45 4.68
N PRO A 395 12.07 7.08 3.47
CA PRO A 395 12.38 7.88 2.29
C PRO A 395 11.83 9.31 2.47
N ASP A 396 12.54 10.33 1.99
CA ASP A 396 12.06 11.71 2.07
C ASP A 396 11.02 12.00 0.97
N TYR A 397 9.74 11.79 1.29
CA TYR A 397 8.63 12.11 0.40
C TYR A 397 7.42 12.66 1.17
N HIS A 398 6.53 13.35 0.45
CA HIS A 398 5.27 13.85 0.99
C HIS A 398 4.22 12.75 1.02
N TYR A 399 3.38 12.75 2.04
CA TYR A 399 2.24 11.84 2.10
C TYR A 399 1.17 12.27 1.09
N SER A 400 0.97 11.45 0.06
CA SER A 400 0.11 11.76 -1.09
C SER A 400 0.47 13.12 -1.69
N ASP A 401 -0.50 14.02 -1.82
CA ASP A 401 -0.33 15.41 -2.27
C ASP A 401 -0.55 16.42 -1.14
N THR A 402 -0.42 15.96 0.11
CA THR A 402 -0.41 16.86 1.27
C THR A 402 0.97 17.50 1.45
N ARG A 403 1.05 18.55 2.28
CA ARG A 403 2.33 19.17 2.67
C ARG A 403 3.13 18.37 3.71
N TRP A 404 2.55 17.30 4.27
CA TRP A 404 3.16 16.56 5.38
C TRP A 404 4.15 15.53 4.87
N LYS A 405 5.23 15.31 5.61
CA LYS A 405 6.19 14.26 5.26
C LYS A 405 5.69 12.91 5.74
N ALA A 406 6.10 11.84 5.06
CA ALA A 406 5.77 10.48 5.46
C ALA A 406 6.16 10.17 6.92
N ILE A 407 7.29 10.70 7.39
CA ILE A 407 7.73 10.54 8.78
C ILE A 407 6.77 11.18 9.79
N ASP A 408 6.13 12.29 9.44
CA ASP A 408 5.18 12.98 10.33
C ASP A 408 3.84 12.25 10.41
N MET A 409 3.46 11.57 9.32
CA MET A 409 2.21 10.81 9.21
C MET A 409 2.32 9.40 9.80
N TYR A 410 3.50 8.79 9.74
CA TYR A 410 3.73 7.41 10.15
C TYR A 410 4.74 7.24 11.30
N PRO A 411 4.86 8.16 12.27
CA PRO A 411 5.87 8.05 13.30
C PRO A 411 5.65 6.78 14.12
N LEU A 412 6.75 6.13 14.49
CA LEU A 412 6.73 4.97 15.38
C LEU A 412 7.27 5.37 16.74
N GLU A 413 6.42 5.34 17.75
CA GLU A 413 6.81 5.60 19.14
C GLU A 413 7.73 4.49 19.66
N GLY A 414 8.79 4.86 20.39
CA GLY A 414 9.79 3.92 20.89
C GLY A 414 10.75 3.36 19.81
N TRP A 415 10.71 3.95 18.61
CA TRP A 415 11.65 3.67 17.52
C TRP A 415 12.54 4.86 17.26
N GLU A 416 13.74 4.57 16.77
CA GLU A 416 14.55 5.58 16.12
C GLU A 416 14.04 5.80 14.69
N ASN A 417 13.47 6.97 14.43
CA ASN A 417 12.89 7.32 13.13
C ASN A 417 13.87 8.19 12.35
N ILE A 418 14.40 7.70 11.22
CA ILE A 418 15.44 8.36 10.43
C ILE A 418 14.91 8.68 9.04
N VAL A 419 14.91 9.95 8.65
CA VAL A 419 14.66 10.37 7.26
C VAL A 419 15.94 10.18 6.44
N VAL A 420 15.82 9.49 5.32
CA VAL A 420 16.88 9.29 4.34
C VAL A 420 16.71 10.31 3.22
N ARG A 421 17.61 11.31 3.21
CA ARG A 421 17.80 12.27 2.12
C ARG A 421 18.90 11.78 1.18
N ASP A 422 18.87 12.22 -0.08
CA ASP A 422 19.87 11.82 -1.08
C ASP A 422 21.30 12.07 -0.57
N VAL A 423 22.14 11.03 -0.69
CA VAL A 423 23.57 10.97 -0.29
C VAL A 423 23.84 11.07 1.23
N LEU A 424 23.02 10.44 2.07
CA LEU A 424 23.47 10.16 3.44
C LEU A 424 24.60 9.14 3.45
N GLN A 425 25.76 9.55 3.96
CA GLN A 425 26.69 8.63 4.59
C GLN A 425 26.06 8.17 5.91
N TRP A 426 26.07 6.87 6.17
CA TRP A 426 25.79 6.31 7.49
C TRP A 426 26.92 6.73 8.45
N GLU A 427 26.99 8.02 8.80
CA GLU A 427 27.95 8.58 9.76
C GLU A 427 27.52 8.35 11.21
N LYS A 428 26.32 7.82 11.38
CA LYS A 428 25.76 7.53 12.67
C LYS A 428 26.06 6.11 13.08
N GLY A 429 27.17 5.96 13.80
CA GLY A 429 27.04 5.24 15.07
C GLY A 429 26.06 6.02 15.95
N LEU A 430 24.76 5.75 15.78
CA LEU A 430 23.74 6.11 16.76
C LEU A 430 23.84 5.19 17.97
#